data_AF-A0A2R6RQW5-F1
#
_entry.id   AF-A0A2R6RQW5-F1
#
_cell.length_a   1.000
_cell.length_b   1.000
_cell.length_c   1.000
_cell.angle_alpha   90.00
_cell.angle_beta   90.00
_cell.angle_gamma   90.00
#
_symmetry.space_group_name_H-M   'P 1'
#
loop_
_entity.id
_entity.type
_entity.pdbx_description
1 polymer ?
#
loop_
_entity_poly.entity_id
_entity_poly.type
_entity_poly.pdbx_seq_one_letter_code
_entity_poly.pdbx_strand_id
1 'polypeptide(L)'
;MACWSAENATRAYLKTMKMGKAAKEPDMAEFVSALAAGTNAQLMVVVGSSGRDACSTTLALVAAVHQTGGRVVCILPGLEDLTVFKNALGPGARHVEFVIGEAESLLKEADFVVIDCGLKNHEGIFRAVEGCEREKGAIVLGYNAFRKGTWSWGGSETQLLPIAGVAIDKNSCKSQAKKKKSLGCESR
;
A
#
# COMPACT_ATOMS: atom_id res chain seq x y z
N MET A 1 -11.61 11.92 1.75
CA MET A 1 -10.15 11.83 1.58
C MET A 1 -9.52 13.06 2.22
N ALA A 2 -8.34 12.92 2.82
CA ALA A 2 -7.56 14.10 3.19
C ALA A 2 -7.22 14.91 1.93
N CYS A 3 -7.06 16.22 2.06
CA CYS A 3 -6.57 17.05 0.95
C CYS A 3 -5.14 16.61 0.60
N TRP A 4 -4.83 16.52 -0.69
CA TRP A 4 -3.49 16.17 -1.15
C TRP A 4 -2.46 17.18 -0.65
N SER A 5 -1.37 16.70 -0.03
CA SER A 5 -0.25 17.52 0.44
C SER A 5 0.97 17.33 -0.46
N ALA A 6 1.17 18.28 -1.38
CA ALA A 6 2.35 18.31 -2.24
C ALA A 6 3.67 18.39 -1.42
N GLU A 7 3.62 19.06 -0.28
CA GLU A 7 4.77 19.22 0.62
C GLU A 7 5.17 17.89 1.28
N ASN A 8 4.20 17.15 1.82
CA ASN A 8 4.45 15.83 2.40
C ASN A 8 4.92 14.84 1.34
N ALA A 9 4.29 14.86 0.15
CA ALA A 9 4.71 14.04 -0.98
C ALA A 9 6.18 14.28 -1.35
N THR A 10 6.56 15.55 -1.48
CA THR A 10 7.93 15.94 -1.85
C THR A 10 8.95 15.56 -0.77
N ARG A 11 8.64 15.81 0.51
CA ARG A 11 9.54 15.42 1.61
C ARG A 11 9.74 13.91 1.69
N ALA A 12 8.67 13.13 1.54
CA ALA A 12 8.75 11.68 1.56
C ALA A 12 9.56 11.15 0.38
N TYR A 13 9.32 11.67 -0.83
CA TYR A 13 10.10 11.33 -2.02
C TYR A 13 11.61 11.55 -1.81
N LEU A 14 12.01 12.77 -1.39
CA LEU A 14 13.40 13.13 -1.17
C LEU A 14 14.04 12.33 -0.03
N LYS A 15 13.27 11.99 1.00
CA LYS A 15 13.73 11.14 2.10
C LYS A 15 13.97 9.71 1.63
N THR A 16 13.09 9.15 0.83
CA THR A 16 13.23 7.80 0.26
C THR A 16 14.47 7.70 -0.64
N MET A 17 14.73 8.71 -1.48
CA MET A 17 15.96 8.80 -2.30
C MET A 17 17.25 8.71 -1.45
N LYS A 18 17.22 9.22 -0.21
CA LYS A 18 18.37 9.15 0.73
C LYS A 18 18.44 7.81 1.47
N MET A 19 17.32 7.09 1.60
CA MET A 19 17.23 5.80 2.27
C MET A 19 17.52 4.63 1.33
N GLY A 20 17.28 4.80 0.03
CA GLY A 20 17.65 3.85 -1.01
C GLY A 20 19.13 3.88 -1.37
N LYS A 21 19.59 2.86 -2.12
CA LYS A 21 20.87 2.94 -2.82
C LYS A 21 20.69 3.92 -3.98
N ALA A 22 21.63 4.85 -4.17
CA ALA A 22 21.61 5.88 -5.21
C ALA A 22 21.46 5.27 -6.63
N ALA A 23 20.23 4.98 -7.03
CA ALA A 23 19.89 4.68 -8.41
C ALA A 23 19.90 6.00 -9.20
N LYS A 24 20.25 5.93 -10.49
CA LYS A 24 20.31 7.11 -11.36
C LYS A 24 18.92 7.70 -11.66
N GLU A 25 17.86 6.94 -11.42
CA GLU A 25 16.47 7.31 -11.72
C GLU A 25 15.57 6.92 -10.54
N PRO A 26 14.53 7.73 -10.24
CA PRO A 26 13.54 7.39 -9.23
C PRO A 26 12.75 6.15 -9.65
N ASP A 27 12.56 5.24 -8.71
CA ASP A 27 11.91 3.96 -8.92
C ASP A 27 10.56 3.93 -8.17
N MET A 28 9.97 2.74 -8.08
CA MET A 28 8.74 2.44 -7.36
C MET A 28 8.71 3.00 -5.92
N ALA A 29 9.82 2.87 -5.18
CA ALA A 29 9.86 3.20 -3.76
C ALA A 29 9.61 4.70 -3.55
N GLU A 30 10.25 5.56 -4.34
CA GLU A 30 10.06 6.99 -4.31
C GLU A 30 8.61 7.38 -4.63
N PHE A 31 8.03 6.78 -5.67
CA PHE A 31 6.64 6.98 -6.04
C PHE A 31 5.67 6.57 -4.91
N VAL A 32 5.86 5.39 -4.32
CA VAL A 32 5.05 4.87 -3.21
C VAL A 32 5.12 5.81 -2.01
N SER A 33 6.31 6.27 -1.62
CA SER A 33 6.47 7.20 -0.49
C SER A 33 5.77 8.53 -0.73
N ALA A 34 5.89 9.10 -1.93
CA ALA A 34 5.26 10.36 -2.29
C ALA A 34 3.73 10.24 -2.26
N LEU A 35 3.20 9.14 -2.80
CA LEU A 35 1.76 8.89 -2.86
C LEU A 35 1.17 8.69 -1.45
N ALA A 36 1.81 7.86 -0.62
CA ALA A 36 1.37 7.60 0.75
C ALA A 36 1.41 8.88 1.61
N ALA A 37 2.49 9.65 1.52
CA ALA A 37 2.63 10.88 2.28
C ALA A 37 1.70 12.00 1.78
N GLY A 38 1.57 12.13 0.46
CA GLY A 38 0.71 13.14 -0.15
C GLY A 38 -0.77 12.90 0.09
N THR A 39 -1.20 11.64 0.23
CA THR A 39 -2.58 11.28 0.61
C THR A 39 -2.82 11.30 2.13
N ASN A 40 -1.79 11.63 2.92
CA ASN A 40 -1.80 11.63 4.37
C ASN A 40 -2.25 10.30 4.99
N ALA A 41 -1.79 9.18 4.41
CA ALA A 41 -2.13 7.85 4.90
C ALA A 41 -1.71 7.65 6.37
N GLN A 42 -2.61 7.05 7.15
CA GLN A 42 -2.46 6.84 8.59
C GLN A 42 -2.13 5.39 8.92
N LEU A 43 -2.70 4.43 8.17
CA LEU A 43 -2.43 3.01 8.32
C LEU A 43 -1.98 2.42 6.98
N MET A 44 -0.66 2.30 6.86
CA MET A 44 -0.02 1.79 5.65
C MET A 44 0.34 0.31 5.85
N VAL A 45 -0.08 -0.57 4.94
CA VAL A 45 0.19 -2.02 5.03
C VAL A 45 0.99 -2.47 3.82
N VAL A 46 2.09 -3.18 4.06
CA VAL A 46 2.84 -3.92 3.03
C VAL A 46 2.56 -5.40 3.20
N VAL A 47 2.14 -6.07 2.13
CA VAL A 47 2.08 -7.53 2.06
C VAL A 47 3.17 -7.98 1.10
N GLY A 48 4.22 -8.61 1.64
CA GLY A 48 5.44 -8.84 0.88
C GLY A 48 6.18 -10.12 1.25
N SER A 49 7.21 -10.41 0.45
CA SER A 49 8.20 -11.47 0.71
C SER A 49 9.45 -10.88 1.38
N SER A 50 10.41 -11.72 1.81
CA SER A 50 11.71 -11.24 2.33
C SER A 50 12.64 -10.63 1.26
N GLY A 51 12.13 -10.28 0.07
CA GLY A 51 12.91 -9.76 -1.06
C GLY A 51 13.40 -8.32 -0.88
N ARG A 52 14.37 -7.93 -1.73
CA ARG A 52 14.94 -6.57 -1.75
C ARG A 52 13.90 -5.50 -2.09
N ASP A 53 13.00 -5.77 -3.02
CA ASP A 53 11.96 -4.83 -3.46
C ASP A 53 10.93 -4.57 -2.33
N ALA A 54 10.65 -5.60 -1.52
CA ALA A 54 9.84 -5.46 -0.31
C ALA A 54 10.53 -4.59 0.75
N CYS A 55 11.86 -4.72 0.90
CA CYS A 55 12.63 -3.88 1.81
C CYS A 55 12.59 -2.41 1.40
N SER A 56 12.83 -2.09 0.11
CA SER A 56 12.79 -0.70 -0.38
C SER A 56 11.40 -0.08 -0.25
N THR A 57 10.35 -0.85 -0.57
CA THR A 57 8.96 -0.42 -0.42
C THR A 57 8.60 -0.15 1.04
N THR A 58 9.05 -1.01 1.94
CA THR A 58 8.80 -0.80 3.38
C THR A 58 9.54 0.43 3.90
N LEU A 59 10.79 0.66 3.49
CA LEU A 59 11.53 1.89 3.83
C LEU A 59 10.86 3.16 3.25
N ALA A 60 10.29 3.08 2.05
CA ALA A 60 9.52 4.16 1.46
C ALA A 60 8.29 4.53 2.31
N LEU A 61 7.58 3.55 2.86
CA LEU A 61 6.47 3.81 3.77
C LEU A 61 6.94 4.33 5.13
N VAL A 62 8.08 3.87 5.64
CA VAL A 62 8.71 4.48 6.83
C VAL A 62 8.99 5.97 6.56
N ALA A 63 9.51 6.32 5.38
CA ALA A 63 9.71 7.71 5.00
C ALA A 63 8.41 8.52 4.96
N ALA A 64 7.32 7.91 4.48
CA ALA A 64 5.98 8.52 4.48
C ALA A 64 5.41 8.71 5.89
N VAL A 65 5.55 7.73 6.78
CA VAL A 65 5.14 7.79 8.20
C VAL A 65 5.77 9.00 8.90
N HIS A 66 7.04 9.29 8.60
CA HIS A 66 7.69 10.49 9.15
C HIS A 66 7.05 11.82 8.71
N GLN A 67 6.24 11.84 7.65
CA GLN A 67 5.52 13.02 7.18
C GLN A 67 4.07 13.04 7.66
N THR A 68 3.43 11.87 7.78
CA THR A 68 1.99 11.78 8.10
C THR A 68 1.71 11.55 9.58
N GLY A 69 2.71 11.11 10.36
CA GLY A 69 2.53 10.68 11.75
C GLY A 69 1.78 9.35 11.89
N GLY A 70 1.55 8.63 10.79
CA GLY A 70 0.87 7.33 10.78
C GLY A 70 1.74 6.17 11.26
N ARG A 71 1.38 4.96 10.86
CA ARG A 71 2.17 3.74 11.12
C ARG A 71 2.20 2.82 9.92
N VAL A 72 3.22 1.97 9.87
CA VAL A 72 3.40 0.96 8.83
C VAL A 72 3.40 -0.46 9.44
N VAL A 73 2.61 -1.33 8.83
CA VAL A 73 2.55 -2.76 9.16
C VAL A 73 3.08 -3.57 7.97
N CYS A 74 3.99 -4.49 8.22
CA CYS A 74 4.50 -5.43 7.23
C CYS A 74 3.99 -6.85 7.54
N ILE A 75 3.24 -7.42 6.60
CA ILE A 75 2.72 -8.78 6.63
C ILE A 75 3.66 -9.66 5.81
N LEU A 76 4.25 -10.67 6.45
CA LEU A 76 5.16 -11.66 5.84
C LEU A 76 4.55 -13.06 5.91
N PRO A 77 4.83 -13.95 4.94
CA PRO A 77 4.21 -15.27 4.89
C PRO A 77 4.73 -16.24 5.96
N GLY A 78 5.95 -16.05 6.48
CA GLY A 78 6.55 -16.96 7.47
C GLY A 78 7.51 -16.29 8.44
N LEU A 79 7.79 -16.98 9.56
CA LEU A 79 8.75 -16.51 10.58
C LEU A 79 10.20 -16.49 10.09
N GLU A 80 10.54 -17.39 9.16
CA GLU A 80 11.89 -17.46 8.57
C GLU A 80 12.21 -16.17 7.80
N ASP A 81 11.22 -15.60 7.11
CA ASP A 81 11.32 -14.33 6.40
C ASP A 81 11.53 -13.15 7.35
N LEU A 82 10.94 -13.18 8.56
CA LEU A 82 10.96 -12.07 9.50
C LEU A 82 12.38 -11.64 9.89
N THR A 83 13.23 -12.62 10.23
CA THR A 83 14.58 -12.33 10.73
C THR A 83 15.45 -11.78 9.60
N VAL A 84 15.39 -12.41 8.43
CA VAL A 84 16.12 -11.97 7.23
C VAL A 84 15.68 -10.56 6.83
N PHE A 85 14.37 -10.32 6.82
CA PHE A 85 13.79 -9.05 6.43
C PHE A 85 14.11 -7.91 7.41
N LYS A 86 14.02 -8.16 8.72
CA LYS A 86 14.43 -7.18 9.75
C LYS A 86 15.90 -6.79 9.62
N ASN A 87 16.76 -7.78 9.37
CA ASN A 87 18.19 -7.53 9.16
C ASN A 87 18.43 -6.70 7.89
N ALA A 88 17.71 -6.99 6.80
CA ALA A 88 17.79 -6.23 5.56
C ALA A 88 17.28 -4.78 5.69
N LEU A 89 16.24 -4.56 6.50
CA LEU A 89 15.73 -3.22 6.82
C LEU A 89 16.65 -2.41 7.74
N GLY A 90 17.47 -3.09 8.53
CA GLY A 90 18.39 -2.46 9.48
C GLY A 90 17.64 -1.54 10.47
N PRO A 91 18.10 -0.28 10.68
CA PRO A 91 17.46 0.65 11.61
C PRO A 91 15.98 0.93 11.31
N GLY A 92 15.56 0.82 10.04
CA GLY A 92 14.19 1.05 9.61
C GLY A 92 13.18 0.08 10.23
N ALA A 93 13.62 -1.13 10.60
CA ALA A 93 12.76 -2.14 11.23
C ALA A 93 12.13 -1.69 12.55
N ARG A 94 12.71 -0.68 13.23
CA ARG A 94 12.17 -0.13 14.49
C ARG A 94 10.88 0.68 14.29
N HIS A 95 10.60 1.08 13.06
CA HIS A 95 9.44 1.88 12.69
C HIS A 95 8.33 1.05 12.02
N VAL A 96 8.48 -0.29 12.01
CA VAL A 96 7.59 -1.21 11.30
C VAL A 96 7.02 -2.24 12.28
N GLU A 97 5.70 -2.37 12.31
CA GLU A 97 5.01 -3.46 12.99
C GLU A 97 5.02 -4.69 12.07
N PHE A 98 5.40 -5.87 12.57
CA PHE A 98 5.47 -7.09 11.75
C PHE A 98 4.39 -8.08 12.16
N VAL A 99 3.71 -8.63 11.16
CA VAL A 99 2.67 -9.65 11.31
C VAL A 99 3.01 -10.83 10.40
N ILE A 100 2.80 -12.05 10.88
CA ILE A 100 3.09 -13.27 10.13
C ILE A 100 1.78 -13.95 9.71
N GLY A 101 1.72 -14.40 8.46
CA GLY A 101 0.57 -15.10 7.90
C GLY A 101 -0.46 -14.15 7.28
N GLU A 102 -1.74 -14.50 7.40
CA GLU A 102 -2.83 -13.72 6.82
C GLU A 102 -3.42 -12.75 7.85
N ALA A 103 -3.56 -11.48 7.48
CA ALA A 103 -4.13 -10.45 8.33
C ALA A 103 -5.21 -9.65 7.60
N GLU A 104 -6.27 -10.34 7.17
CA GLU A 104 -7.39 -9.74 6.46
C GLU A 104 -8.07 -8.58 7.21
N SER A 105 -8.10 -8.65 8.54
CA SER A 105 -8.62 -7.55 9.40
C SER A 105 -7.76 -6.30 9.29
N LEU A 106 -6.44 -6.43 9.25
CA LEU A 106 -5.53 -5.29 9.09
C LEU A 106 -5.63 -4.70 7.69
N LEU A 107 -5.83 -5.56 6.68
CA LEU A 107 -6.13 -5.10 5.33
C LEU A 107 -7.39 -4.24 5.36
N LYS A 108 -8.50 -4.71 5.96
CA LYS A 108 -9.79 -3.98 6.09
C LYS A 108 -9.67 -2.59 6.70
N GLU A 109 -8.75 -2.36 7.62
CA GLU A 109 -8.60 -1.06 8.29
C GLU A 109 -7.66 -0.11 7.57
N ALA A 110 -6.78 -0.62 6.70
CA ALA A 110 -5.75 0.16 6.04
C ALA A 110 -6.32 1.16 5.04
N ASP A 111 -5.76 2.38 5.02
CA ASP A 111 -6.05 3.42 4.04
C ASP A 111 -5.03 3.44 2.89
N PHE A 112 -3.91 2.73 3.04
CA PHE A 112 -2.90 2.54 2.01
C PHE A 112 -2.32 1.12 2.06
N VAL A 113 -2.46 0.37 0.97
CA VAL A 113 -2.05 -1.04 0.90
C VAL A 113 -1.09 -1.23 -0.26
N VAL A 114 0.04 -1.89 -0.02
CA VAL A 114 1.03 -2.24 -1.04
C VAL A 114 1.25 -3.74 -1.04
N ILE A 115 1.08 -4.39 -2.18
CA ILE A 115 1.07 -5.85 -2.32
C ILE A 115 2.16 -6.27 -3.31
N ASP A 116 2.99 -7.22 -2.91
CA ASP A 116 3.95 -7.89 -3.79
C ASP A 116 3.23 -8.88 -4.71
N CYS A 117 3.11 -8.51 -5.97
CA CYS A 117 2.53 -9.33 -7.03
C CYS A 117 3.32 -10.60 -7.34
N GLY A 118 4.57 -10.69 -6.85
CA GLY A 118 5.36 -11.92 -6.89
C GLY A 118 4.80 -13.02 -5.97
N LEU A 119 3.95 -12.68 -5.01
CA LEU A 119 3.35 -13.65 -4.09
C LEU A 119 2.40 -14.61 -4.82
N LYS A 120 2.41 -15.88 -4.41
CA LYS A 120 1.50 -16.89 -4.96
C LYS A 120 0.03 -16.49 -4.79
N ASN A 121 -0.34 -15.93 -3.64
CA ASN A 121 -1.72 -15.57 -3.27
C ASN A 121 -2.06 -14.07 -3.48
N HIS A 122 -1.35 -13.34 -4.34
CA HIS A 122 -1.61 -11.90 -4.54
C HIS A 122 -3.07 -11.61 -4.93
N GLU A 123 -3.68 -12.37 -5.85
CA GLU A 123 -5.10 -12.23 -6.23
C GLU A 123 -6.08 -12.43 -5.05
N GLY A 124 -5.77 -13.35 -4.13
CA GLY A 124 -6.55 -13.55 -2.91
C GLY A 124 -6.48 -12.34 -1.99
N ILE A 125 -5.27 -11.79 -1.80
CA ILE A 125 -5.04 -10.59 -0.98
C ILE A 125 -5.78 -9.38 -1.56
N PHE A 126 -5.74 -9.20 -2.89
CA PHE A 126 -6.48 -8.15 -3.55
C PHE A 126 -7.99 -8.28 -3.38
N ARG A 127 -8.55 -9.48 -3.59
CA ARG A 127 -9.98 -9.74 -3.32
C ARG A 127 -10.35 -9.49 -1.86
N ALA A 128 -9.48 -9.84 -0.92
CA ALA A 128 -9.69 -9.56 0.49
C ALA A 128 -9.81 -8.05 0.72
N VAL A 129 -8.96 -7.23 0.09
CA VAL A 129 -8.98 -5.77 0.19
C VAL A 129 -10.22 -5.15 -0.47
N GLU A 130 -10.70 -5.71 -1.58
CA GLU A 130 -11.90 -5.22 -2.30
C GLU A 130 -13.22 -5.58 -1.64
N GLY A 131 -13.32 -6.81 -1.14
CA GLY A 131 -14.53 -7.32 -0.50
C GLY A 131 -14.88 -6.60 0.81
N CYS A 132 -14.04 -5.65 1.24
CA CYS A 132 -14.23 -4.86 2.44
C CYS A 132 -15.27 -3.76 2.23
N GLU A 133 -16.29 -3.71 3.08
CA GLU A 133 -17.02 -2.46 3.29
C GLU A 133 -16.15 -1.54 4.17
N ARG A 134 -15.82 -0.35 3.67
CA ARG A 134 -15.05 0.65 4.42
C ARG A 134 -15.77 1.99 4.44
N GLU A 135 -15.67 2.70 5.55
CA GLU A 135 -16.16 4.09 5.66
C GLU A 135 -15.32 5.05 4.81
N LYS A 136 -14.02 4.78 4.69
CA LYS A 136 -13.04 5.56 3.92
C LYS A 136 -12.45 4.70 2.80
N GLY A 137 -12.25 5.29 1.63
CA GLY A 137 -11.55 4.64 0.52
C GLY A 137 -10.09 4.33 0.90
N ALA A 138 -9.54 3.28 0.29
CA ALA A 138 -8.15 2.90 0.43
C ALA A 138 -7.46 2.99 -0.93
N ILE A 139 -6.16 3.30 -0.93
CA ILE A 139 -5.32 3.20 -2.13
C ILE A 139 -4.62 1.86 -2.08
N VAL A 140 -4.78 1.06 -3.14
CA VAL A 140 -4.16 -0.25 -3.25
C VAL A 140 -3.18 -0.24 -4.39
N LEU A 141 -1.93 -0.60 -4.09
CA LEU A 141 -0.82 -0.69 -5.03
C LEU A 141 -0.33 -2.13 -5.13
N GLY A 142 -0.18 -2.64 -6.35
CA GLY A 142 0.54 -3.89 -6.60
C GLY A 142 1.88 -3.62 -7.27
N TYR A 143 2.99 -4.09 -6.71
CA TYR A 143 4.32 -3.99 -7.36
C TYR A 143 4.82 -5.37 -7.80
N ASN A 144 5.72 -5.42 -8.80
CA ASN A 144 6.08 -6.65 -9.53
C ASN A 144 4.95 -7.19 -10.44
N ALA A 145 3.97 -6.36 -10.83
CA ALA A 145 2.80 -6.82 -11.61
C ALA A 145 3.18 -7.34 -13.01
N PHE A 146 4.23 -6.81 -13.64
CA PHE A 146 4.67 -7.23 -14.99
C PHE A 146 5.34 -8.61 -15.05
N ARG A 147 5.70 -9.23 -13.91
CA ARG A 147 6.39 -10.54 -13.92
C ARG A 147 5.48 -11.71 -14.30
N LYS A 148 4.16 -11.52 -14.31
CA LYS A 148 3.18 -12.47 -14.85
C LYS A 148 2.53 -11.81 -16.06
N GLY A 149 2.76 -12.37 -17.26
CA GLY A 149 2.39 -11.79 -18.56
C GLY A 149 0.88 -11.57 -18.82
N THR A 150 0.04 -11.64 -17.79
CA THR A 150 -1.38 -11.30 -17.87
C THR A 150 -1.85 -10.94 -16.47
N TRP A 151 -2.00 -9.63 -16.20
CA TRP A 151 -2.65 -9.14 -15.00
C TRP A 151 -4.10 -8.78 -15.37
N SER A 152 -5.05 -9.62 -15.00
CA SER A 152 -6.48 -9.33 -15.16
C SER A 152 -7.12 -9.20 -13.79
N TRP A 153 -7.32 -7.96 -13.36
CA TRP A 153 -8.19 -7.67 -12.24
C TRP A 153 -9.50 -7.10 -12.77
N GLY A 154 -10.63 -7.67 -12.36
CA GLY A 154 -11.96 -7.22 -12.74
C GLY A 154 -12.59 -6.25 -11.74
N GLY A 155 -13.11 -5.13 -12.25
CA GLY A 155 -14.17 -4.35 -11.58
C GLY A 155 -13.89 -2.87 -11.29
N SER A 156 -12.63 -2.47 -11.12
CA SER A 156 -12.21 -1.09 -10.81
C SER A 156 -11.28 -0.52 -11.90
N GLU A 157 -11.15 0.81 -11.95
CA GLU A 157 -10.22 1.51 -12.85
C GLU A 157 -8.77 1.25 -12.42
N THR A 158 -8.26 0.05 -12.67
CA THR A 158 -6.85 -0.27 -12.43
C THR A 158 -6.00 0.43 -13.47
N GLN A 159 -5.14 1.35 -13.04
CA GLN A 159 -4.16 1.98 -13.92
C GLN A 159 -2.80 1.32 -13.73
N LEU A 160 -2.29 0.72 -14.81
CA LEU A 160 -0.93 0.21 -14.89
C LEU A 160 0.01 1.36 -15.22
N LEU A 161 0.92 1.64 -14.29
CA LEU A 161 1.92 2.67 -14.47
C LEU A 161 3.23 2.03 -14.99
N PRO A 162 3.87 2.63 -16.00
CA PRO A 162 5.15 2.15 -16.53
C PRO A 162 6.30 2.28 -15.51
N ILE A 163 6.09 3.03 -14.42
CA ILE A 163 7.00 3.05 -13.26
C ILE A 163 6.91 1.68 -12.59
N ALA A 164 7.91 0.82 -12.87
CA ALA A 164 8.17 -0.46 -12.21
C ALA A 164 7.03 -1.50 -12.16
N GLY A 165 5.99 -1.36 -13.00
CA GLY A 165 4.87 -2.30 -13.00
C GLY A 165 4.01 -2.21 -11.77
N VAL A 166 3.61 -0.98 -11.46
CA VAL A 166 2.67 -0.70 -10.39
C VAL A 166 1.24 -0.65 -10.94
N ALA A 167 0.34 -1.42 -10.34
CA ALA A 167 -1.10 -1.30 -10.55
C ALA A 167 -1.72 -0.48 -9.41
N ILE A 168 -2.56 0.50 -9.72
CA ILE A 168 -3.25 1.34 -8.72
C ILE A 168 -4.75 1.13 -8.80
N ASP A 169 -5.38 0.89 -7.66
CA ASP A 169 -6.82 1.03 -7.49
C ASP A 169 -7.13 2.08 -6.40
N LYS A 170 -7.87 3.12 -6.80
CA LYS A 170 -8.29 4.24 -5.92
C LYS A 170 -9.71 4.05 -5.37
N ASN A 171 -10.43 3.01 -5.80
CA ASN A 171 -11.85 2.78 -5.55
C ASN A 171 -12.16 1.39 -4.98
N SER A 172 -11.18 0.69 -4.41
CA SER A 172 -11.33 -0.72 -3.98
C SER A 172 -12.43 -0.97 -2.94
N CYS A 173 -13.07 0.07 -2.36
CA CYS A 173 -14.23 -0.10 -1.49
C CYS A 173 -15.38 0.84 -1.85
N LYS A 174 -16.58 0.28 -1.99
CA LYS A 174 -17.83 1.06 -2.12
C LYS A 174 -18.10 1.80 -0.81
N SER A 175 -17.98 3.13 -0.82
CA SER A 175 -18.38 3.96 0.33
C SER A 175 -19.87 3.76 0.63
N GLN A 176 -20.22 3.55 1.91
CA GLN A 176 -21.61 3.49 2.39
C GLN A 176 -22.43 4.79 2.14
N ALA A 177 -21.78 5.88 1.69
CA ALA A 177 -22.42 7.16 1.43
C ALA A 177 -23.56 7.11 0.37
N LYS A 178 -23.67 6.03 -0.44
CA LYS A 178 -24.73 5.89 -1.44
C LYS A 178 -26.02 5.18 -0.98
N LYS A 179 -26.11 4.62 0.23
CA LYS A 179 -27.28 3.81 0.65
C LYS A 179 -28.33 4.52 1.52
N LYS A 180 -28.17 5.82 1.82
CA LYS A 180 -29.11 6.61 2.67
C LYS A 180 -30.08 7.55 1.91
N LYS A 181 -30.27 7.39 0.59
CA LYS A 181 -31.12 8.31 -0.21
C LYS A 181 -32.40 7.70 -0.80
N SER A 182 -32.93 6.58 -0.27
CA SER A 182 -34.17 5.99 -0.81
C SER A 182 -35.17 5.48 0.22
N LEU A 183 -35.22 6.06 1.42
CA LEU A 183 -36.31 5.83 2.38
C LEU A 183 -36.70 7.16 3.01
N GLY A 184 -37.64 7.86 2.36
CA GLY A 184 -38.21 9.10 2.87
C GLY A 184 -39.20 9.73 1.90
N CYS A 185 -40.47 9.76 2.31
CA CYS A 185 -41.64 10.41 1.69
C CYS A 185 -42.41 9.63 0.60
N GLU A 186 -43.19 8.64 1.02
CA GLU A 186 -44.59 8.54 0.55
C GLU A 186 -45.52 8.90 1.71
N SER A 187 -46.04 10.12 1.66
CA SER A 187 -47.20 10.57 2.43
C SER A 187 -47.75 11.81 1.75
N ARG A 188 -48.70 11.59 0.83
CA ARG A 188 -49.87 12.46 0.60
C ARG A 188 -50.84 11.78 -0.35
#